data_AF-A0A920BGT5-F1
#
_entry.id   AF-A0A920BGT5-F1
#
_cell.length_a   1.000
_cell.length_b   1.000
_cell.length_c   1.000
_cell.angle_alpha   90.00
_cell.angle_beta   90.00
_cell.angle_gamma   90.00
#
_symmetry.space_group_name_H-M   'P 1'
#
loop_
_entity.id
_entity.type
_entity.pdbx_description
1 polymer ?
#
loop_
_entity_poly.entity_id
_entity_poly.type
_entity_poly.pdbx_seq_one_letter_code
_entity_poly.pdbx_strand_id
1 'polypeptide(L)'
;MGTHRSSPAEDAKFHSVPCDITIPESIESAFSLIEEQYGPVQVLVANAGITKDNLLPRMTDDDFVSVIEANLISAYRLAKEQSNQ
;
A
#
# COMPACT_ATOMS: atom_id res chain seq x y z
N MET A 1 3.57 2.01 12.96
CA MET A 1 4.39 1.56 11.82
C MET A 1 3.92 2.29 10.57
N GLY A 2 4.82 2.68 9.68
CA GLY A 2 4.47 3.11 8.32
C GLY A 2 5.03 2.14 7.28
N THR A 3 4.52 2.19 6.05
CA THR A 3 5.14 1.54 4.91
C THR A 3 5.60 2.56 3.87
N HIS A 4 6.59 2.22 3.06
CA HIS A 4 7.04 3.10 1.96
C HIS A 4 7.35 2.31 0.70
N ARG A 5 7.08 2.90 -0.47
CA ARG A 5 7.45 2.30 -1.76
C ARG A 5 8.89 2.62 -2.18
N SER A 6 9.35 3.86 -1.98
CA SER A 6 10.60 4.34 -2.58
C SER A 6 11.74 4.49 -1.57
N SER A 7 11.52 5.27 -0.52
CA SER A 7 12.50 5.49 0.54
C SER A 7 11.76 5.80 1.83
N PRO A 8 12.33 5.46 3.00
CA PRO A 8 11.80 5.89 4.28
C PRO A 8 11.82 7.43 4.37
N ALA A 9 10.94 8.00 5.18
CA ALA A 9 10.96 9.44 5.42
C ALA A 9 12.22 9.82 6.23
N GLU A 10 12.94 10.85 5.80
CA GLU A 10 14.03 11.44 6.58
C GLU A 10 13.46 11.97 7.91
N ASP A 11 14.11 11.63 9.03
CA ASP A 11 13.68 11.95 10.40
C ASP A 11 12.35 11.32 10.88
N ALA A 12 11.96 10.17 10.31
CA ALA A 12 10.80 9.44 10.79
C ALA A 12 10.95 9.03 12.27
N LYS A 13 10.11 9.60 13.15
CA LYS A 13 9.95 9.15 14.55
C LYS A 13 9.24 7.79 14.67
N PHE A 14 9.11 7.04 13.58
CA PHE A 14 8.33 5.82 13.48
C PHE A 14 9.07 4.78 12.62
N HIS A 15 8.91 3.51 12.98
CA HIS A 15 9.45 2.40 12.21
C HIS A 15 8.73 2.29 10.85
N SER A 16 9.51 1.99 9.81
CA SER A 16 9.01 1.84 8.45
C SER A 16 9.48 0.55 7.78
N VAL A 17 8.60 -0.06 6.99
CA VAL A 17 8.89 -1.27 6.21
C VAL A 17 8.66 -0.99 4.72
N PRO A 18 9.56 -1.43 3.81
CA PRO A 18 9.32 -1.32 2.38
C PRO A 18 8.08 -2.13 1.98
N CYS A 19 7.15 -1.51 1.25
CA CYS A 19 5.98 -2.17 0.69
C CYS A 19 5.52 -1.44 -0.56
N ASP A 20 5.56 -2.13 -1.70
CA ASP A 20 4.84 -1.70 -2.89
C ASP A 20 3.45 -2.34 -2.90
N ILE A 21 2.44 -1.52 -2.62
CA ILE A 21 1.04 -1.96 -2.51
C ILE A 21 0.43 -2.47 -3.82
N THR A 22 1.10 -2.29 -4.97
CA THR A 22 0.68 -2.90 -6.24
C THR A 22 1.24 -4.31 -6.45
N ILE A 23 2.11 -4.80 -5.57
CA ILE A 23 2.74 -6.13 -5.64
C ILE A 23 2.23 -7.00 -4.48
N PRO A 24 1.42 -8.05 -4.74
CA PRO A 24 0.85 -8.90 -3.68
C PRO A 24 1.88 -9.47 -2.70
N GLU A 25 2.99 -9.99 -3.22
CA GLU A 25 4.06 -10.60 -2.42
C GLU A 25 4.75 -9.57 -1.51
N SER A 26 4.77 -8.30 -1.94
CA SER A 26 5.31 -7.20 -1.13
C SER A 26 4.40 -6.87 0.06
N ILE A 27 3.09 -7.05 -0.09
CA ILE A 27 2.12 -6.86 1.00
C ILE A 27 2.30 -7.97 2.04
N GLU A 28 2.31 -9.24 1.61
CA GLU A 28 2.50 -10.40 2.48
C GLU A 28 3.81 -10.31 3.28
N SER A 29 4.90 -9.94 2.60
CA SER A 29 6.21 -9.75 3.23
C SER A 29 6.20 -8.63 4.27
N ALA A 30 5.50 -7.52 4.00
CA ALA A 30 5.40 -6.41 4.93
C ALA A 30 4.61 -6.79 6.19
N PHE A 31 3.47 -7.49 6.06
CA PHE A 31 2.71 -7.99 7.21
C PHE A 31 3.57 -8.93 8.06
N SER A 32 4.22 -9.91 7.43
CA SER A 32 5.08 -10.88 8.13
C SER A 32 6.16 -10.20 8.97
N LEU A 33 6.88 -9.22 8.40
CA LEU A 33 7.93 -8.47 9.10
C LEU A 33 7.40 -7.62 10.25
N ILE A 34 6.21 -7.01 10.06
CA ILE A 34 5.56 -6.20 11.09
C ILE A 34 5.13 -7.09 12.26
N GLU A 35 4.53 -8.24 11.97
CA GLU A 35 3.98 -9.13 12.97
C GLU A 35 5.05 -9.86 13.77
N GLU A 36 6.15 -10.25 13.12
CA GLU A 36 7.31 -10.85 13.78
C GLU A 36 7.88 -9.92 14.87
N GLN A 37 7.90 -8.60 14.62
CA GLN A 37 8.51 -7.64 15.53
C GLN A 37 7.54 -7.05 16.56
N TYR A 38 6.26 -6.87 16.20
CA TYR A 38 5.32 -6.09 17.01
C TYR A 38 4.00 -6.83 17.34
N GLY A 39 3.83 -8.06 16.83
CA GLY A 39 2.58 -8.80 16.95
C GLY A 39 1.52 -8.39 15.91
N PRO A 40 0.30 -8.94 16.00
CA PRO A 40 -0.72 -8.84 14.94
C PRO A 40 -1.15 -7.40 14.65
N VAL A 41 -1.46 -7.12 13.37
CA VAL A 41 -1.92 -5.81 12.91
C VAL A 41 -3.37 -5.53 13.33
N GLN A 42 -3.54 -4.74 14.38
CA GLN A 42 -4.88 -4.38 14.91
C GLN A 42 -5.59 -3.27 14.12
N VAL A 43 -4.81 -2.37 13.51
CA VAL A 43 -5.33 -1.21 12.77
C VAL A 43 -4.55 -1.07 11.46
N LEU A 44 -5.28 -1.10 10.34
CA LEU A 44 -4.76 -0.84 9.00
C LEU A 44 -5.30 0.50 8.50
N VAL A 45 -4.41 1.30 7.92
CA VAL A 45 -4.78 2.52 7.20
C VAL A 45 -4.28 2.41 5.76
N ALA A 46 -5.16 2.00 4.85
CA ALA A 46 -4.86 1.88 3.42
C ALA A 46 -4.89 3.24 2.70
N ASN A 47 -3.92 4.11 3.01
CA ASN A 47 -3.86 5.48 2.48
C ASN A 47 -2.97 5.63 1.23
N ALA A 48 -2.13 4.62 0.93
CA ALA A 48 -1.25 4.69 -0.23
C ALA A 48 -2.09 4.72 -1.53
N GLY A 49 -1.71 5.60 -2.46
CA GLY A 49 -2.42 5.77 -3.70
C GLY A 49 -1.69 6.75 -4.63
N ILE A 50 -2.17 6.82 -5.87
CA ILE A 50 -1.69 7.74 -6.89
C ILE A 50 -2.84 8.56 -7.45
N THR A 51 -2.50 9.62 -8.16
CA THR A 51 -3.45 10.44 -8.92
C THR A 51 -2.92 10.64 -10.33
N LYS A 52 -3.82 10.56 -11.31
CA LYS A 52 -3.56 10.85 -12.73
C LYS A 52 -4.54 11.92 -13.19
N ASP A 53 -4.18 13.17 -12.94
CA ASP A 53 -5.06 14.30 -13.23
C ASP A 53 -5.14 14.56 -14.73
N ASN A 54 -6.30 14.28 -15.29
CA ASN A 54 -6.62 14.66 -16.66
C ASN A 54 -8.14 14.82 -16.83
N LEU A 55 -8.54 15.50 -17.89
CA LEU A 55 -9.93 15.44 -18.34
C LEU A 55 -10.20 14.04 -18.88
N LEU A 56 -11.40 13.48 -18.64
CA LEU A 56 -11.75 12.13 -19.07
C LEU A 56 -11.40 11.81 -20.53
N PRO A 57 -11.65 12.69 -21.53
CA PRO A 57 -11.29 12.40 -22.93
C PRO A 57 -9.79 12.31 -23.22
N ARG A 58 -8.94 12.78 -22.30
CA ARG A 58 -7.48 12.76 -22.41
C ARG A 58 -6.84 11.73 -21.48
N MET A 59 -7.63 11.11 -20.61
CA MET A 59 -7.18 10.05 -19.74
C MET A 59 -6.96 8.80 -20.58
N THR A 60 -5.77 8.23 -20.49
CA THR A 60 -5.50 6.94 -21.13
C THR A 60 -6.09 5.81 -20.30
N ASP A 61 -6.38 4.68 -20.94
CA ASP A 61 -6.82 3.48 -20.22
C ASP A 61 -5.77 3.05 -19.18
N ASP A 62 -4.48 3.14 -19.51
CA ASP A 62 -3.38 2.83 -18.60
C ASP A 62 -3.35 3.76 -17.37
N ASP A 63 -3.59 5.06 -17.57
CA ASP A 63 -3.70 5.99 -16.44
C ASP A 63 -4.86 5.60 -15.53
N PHE A 64 -6.02 5.27 -16.10
CA PHE A 64 -7.20 4.86 -15.33
C PHE A 64 -6.95 3.56 -14.58
N VAL A 65 -6.45 2.53 -15.26
CA VAL A 65 -6.11 1.23 -14.68
C VAL A 65 -5.07 1.40 -13.57
N SER A 66 -4.07 2.25 -13.73
CA SER A 66 -3.05 2.48 -12.70
C SER A 66 -3.63 3.08 -11.42
N VAL A 67 -4.59 4.00 -11.53
CA VAL A 67 -5.30 4.58 -10.37
C VAL A 67 -6.17 3.52 -9.70
N ILE A 68 -6.89 2.70 -10.47
CA ILE A 68 -7.72 1.63 -9.93
C ILE A 68 -6.87 0.57 -9.21
N GLU A 69 -5.75 0.16 -9.80
CA GLU A 69 -4.84 -0.81 -9.20
C GLU A 69 -4.28 -0.29 -7.87
N ALA A 70 -3.76 0.94 -7.86
CA ALA A 70 -3.10 1.53 -6.70
C ALA A 70 -4.06 2.00 -5.60
N ASN A 71 -5.29 2.43 -5.91
CA ASN A 71 -6.16 3.06 -4.91
C ASN A 71 -7.32 2.16 -4.46
N LEU A 72 -7.77 1.23 -5.31
CA LEU A 72 -8.92 0.37 -5.02
C LEU A 72 -8.48 -1.09 -4.81
N ILE A 73 -7.79 -1.68 -5.79
CA ILE A 73 -7.43 -3.10 -5.75
C ILE A 73 -6.43 -3.35 -4.61
N SER A 74 -5.43 -2.50 -4.46
CA SER A 74 -4.47 -2.57 -3.35
C SER A 74 -5.14 -2.49 -1.97
N ALA A 75 -6.10 -1.59 -1.78
CA ALA A 75 -6.82 -1.40 -0.52
C ALA A 75 -7.63 -2.66 -0.15
N TYR A 76 -8.27 -3.28 -1.14
CA TYR A 76 -8.92 -4.57 -0.97
C TYR A 76 -7.93 -5.67 -0.59
N ARG A 77 -6.78 -5.77 -1.26
CA ARG A 77 -5.75 -6.77 -0.94
C ARG A 77 -5.22 -6.60 0.49
N LEU A 78 -4.92 -5.37 0.90
CA LEU A 78 -4.47 -5.06 2.26
C LEU A 78 -5.53 -5.46 3.30
N ALA A 79 -6.79 -5.12 3.07
CA ALA A 79 -7.88 -5.48 3.99
C ALA A 79 -8.11 -7.00 4.06
N LYS A 80 -8.00 -7.69 2.92
CA LYS A 80 -8.08 -9.15 2.86
C LYS A 80 -6.96 -9.79 3.65
N GLU A 81 -5.73 -9.33 3.48
CA GLU A 81 -4.57 -9.86 4.20
C GLU A 81 -4.73 -9.70 5.70
N GLN A 82 -5.10 -8.50 6.17
CA GLN A 82 -5.37 -8.26 7.58
C GLN A 82 -6.48 -9.16 8.13
N SER A 83 -7.50 -9.49 7.32
CA SER A 83 -8.62 -10.32 7.77
C SER A 83 -8.31 -11.82 7.87
N ASN A 84 -7.23 -12.28 7.24
CA ASN A 84 -6.81 -13.69 7.26
C ASN A 84 -5.95 -14.05 8.49
N GLN A 85 -5.64 -13.06 9.34
CA GLN A 85 -4.76 -13.14 10.50
C GLN A 85 -5.55 -13.13 11.82
#